data_AF-A0A7D5N5J3-F1
#
_entry.id   AF-A0A7D5N5J3-F1
#
_cell.length_a   1.000
_cell.length_b   1.000
_cell.length_c   1.000
_cell.angle_alpha   90.00
_cell.angle_beta   90.00
_cell.angle_gamma   90.00
#
_symmetry.space_group_name_H-M   'P 1'
#
loop_
_entity.id
_entity.type
_entity.pdbx_description
1 polymer ?
#
loop_
_entity_poly.entity_id
_entity_poly.type
_entity_poly.pdbx_seq_one_letter_code
_entity_poly.pdbx_strand_id
1 'polypeptide(L)'
;MDVVNQMEYYFDNDPGVGNANPLPVSADSVLNFTTGIQVPCLSSGTHYLYVRAKGDRGVWSLIARDTITITSGVPTAVVYPQGNVSVCPTDSLMLHASPIAGVNYEWLLNGSPIPGQTDTFYM
;
A
#
# COMPACT_ATOMS: atom_id res chain seq x y z
N MET A 1 -13.36 4.65 -35.59
CA MET A 1 -12.43 5.12 -34.56
C MET A 1 -12.29 3.97 -33.59
N ASP A 2 -11.07 3.66 -33.15
CA ASP A 2 -10.87 2.59 -32.16
C ASP A 2 -11.56 3.01 -30.86
N VAL A 3 -12.37 2.12 -30.29
CA VAL A 3 -13.08 2.37 -29.02
C VAL A 3 -12.37 1.66 -27.87
N VAL A 4 -12.35 2.28 -26.70
CA VAL A 4 -11.84 1.65 -25.47
C VAL A 4 -12.96 0.88 -24.81
N ASN A 5 -12.75 -0.40 -24.48
CA ASN A 5 -13.78 -1.25 -23.87
C ASN A 5 -13.43 -1.77 -22.47
N GLN A 6 -12.17 -1.66 -22.04
CA GLN A 6 -11.72 -2.02 -20.70
C GLN A 6 -10.67 -1.03 -20.21
N MET A 7 -10.65 -0.80 -18.91
CA MET A 7 -9.66 0.04 -18.24
C MET A 7 -9.28 -0.58 -16.90
N GLU A 8 -8.04 -0.36 -16.49
CA GLU A 8 -7.54 -0.78 -15.18
C GLU A 8 -6.45 0.17 -14.68
N TYR A 9 -6.25 0.17 -13.37
CA TYR A 9 -5.27 1.02 -12.70
C TYR A 9 -4.47 0.26 -11.65
N TYR A 10 -3.23 0.72 -11.44
CA TYR A 10 -2.34 0.20 -10.41
C TYR A 10 -1.45 1.31 -9.86
N PHE A 11 -0.90 1.07 -8.67
CA PHE A 11 0.08 1.95 -8.04
C PHE A 11 1.45 1.30 -8.08
N ASP A 12 2.47 2.07 -8.48
CA ASP A 12 3.88 1.73 -8.49
C ASP A 12 4.26 0.48 -9.30
N ASN A 13 4.02 -0.71 -8.75
CA ASN A 13 4.33 -1.98 -9.36
C ASN A 13 3.19 -2.45 -10.28
N ASP A 14 3.51 -2.73 -11.54
CA ASP A 14 2.57 -3.30 -12.49
C ASP A 14 2.28 -4.78 -12.15
N PRO A 15 1.02 -5.16 -11.83
CA PRO A 15 0.64 -6.56 -11.59
C PRO A 15 0.53 -7.41 -12.88
N GLY A 16 0.80 -6.79 -14.03
CA GLY A 16 0.65 -7.39 -15.35
C GLY A 16 -0.75 -7.16 -15.93
N VAL A 17 -0.83 -7.16 -17.27
CA VAL A 17 -2.03 -6.85 -18.06
C VAL A 17 -3.24 -7.71 -17.67
N GLY A 18 -4.39 -7.06 -17.40
CA GLY A 18 -5.64 -7.70 -16.99
C GLY A 18 -5.71 -8.13 -15.53
N ASN A 19 -4.65 -7.90 -14.74
CA ASN A 19 -4.57 -8.28 -13.33
C ASN A 19 -4.60 -7.09 -12.35
N ALA A 20 -4.75 -5.85 -12.85
CA ALA A 20 -4.82 -4.67 -12.00
C ALA A 20 -6.26 -4.39 -11.54
N ASN A 21 -6.44 -3.28 -10.81
CA ASN A 21 -7.77 -2.91 -10.32
C ASN A 21 -8.64 -2.42 -11.49
N PRO A 22 -9.83 -3.01 -11.73
CA PRO A 22 -10.66 -2.62 -12.87
C PRO A 22 -11.25 -1.22 -12.68
N LEU A 23 -11.29 -0.45 -13.77
CA LEU A 23 -12.04 0.81 -13.86
C LEU A 23 -13.26 0.61 -14.76
N PRO A 24 -14.48 0.85 -14.27
CA PRO A 24 -15.67 0.82 -15.11
C PRO A 24 -15.56 1.85 -16.23
N VAL A 25 -15.82 1.42 -17.47
CA VAL A 25 -15.83 2.27 -18.66
C VAL A 25 -16.93 1.81 -19.60
N SER A 26 -17.62 2.76 -20.23
CA SER A 26 -18.52 2.48 -21.36
C SER A 26 -17.73 2.55 -22.65
N ALA A 27 -17.99 1.64 -23.58
CA ALA A 27 -17.25 1.59 -24.84
C ALA A 27 -17.42 2.88 -25.64
N ASP A 28 -16.34 3.66 -25.77
CA ASP A 28 -16.35 4.94 -26.48
C ASP A 28 -14.96 5.25 -27.05
N SER A 29 -14.96 6.09 -28.08
CA SER A 29 -13.78 6.74 -28.65
C SER A 29 -13.31 7.95 -27.83
N VAL A 30 -14.18 8.52 -27.00
CA VAL A 30 -13.86 9.62 -26.07
C VAL A 30 -14.08 9.15 -24.63
N LEU A 31 -13.00 9.15 -23.85
CA LEU A 31 -13.05 8.74 -22.45
C LEU A 31 -13.36 9.94 -21.55
N ASN A 32 -14.56 9.97 -20.98
CA ASN A 32 -14.94 10.89 -19.91
C ASN A 32 -15.06 10.11 -18.60
N PHE A 33 -13.97 10.03 -17.85
CA PHE A 33 -13.92 9.28 -16.61
C PHE A 33 -14.13 10.20 -15.40
N THR A 34 -15.23 9.99 -14.67
CA THR A 34 -15.61 10.76 -13.47
C THR A 34 -15.70 9.92 -12.21
N THR A 35 -15.40 8.61 -12.29
CA THR A 35 -15.44 7.72 -11.12
C THR A 35 -14.19 7.93 -10.25
N GLY A 36 -14.37 7.96 -8.93
CA GLY A 36 -13.26 8.09 -7.99
C GLY A 36 -12.38 6.84 -7.96
N ILE A 37 -11.06 7.03 -7.98
CA ILE A 37 -10.07 5.96 -7.80
C ILE A 37 -9.86 5.74 -6.29
N GLN A 38 -10.01 4.51 -5.83
CA GLN A 38 -9.71 4.17 -4.44
C GLN A 38 -8.20 4.06 -4.27
N VAL A 39 -7.64 4.93 -3.42
CA VAL A 39 -6.22 4.93 -3.07
C VAL A 39 -6.05 4.07 -1.80
N PRO A 40 -5.24 3.00 -1.85
CA PRO A 40 -4.97 2.18 -0.67
C PRO A 40 -4.14 2.99 0.35
N CYS A 41 -3.96 2.43 1.55
CA CYS A 41 -3.05 2.98 2.54
C CYS A 41 -1.59 2.93 2.05
N LEU A 42 -1.17 3.96 1.32
CA LEU A 42 0.21 4.11 0.81
C LEU A 42 1.13 4.65 1.91
N SER A 43 2.39 4.23 1.86
CA SER A 43 3.46 4.74 2.74
C SER A 43 3.76 6.21 2.47
N SER A 44 4.49 6.87 3.38
CA SER A 44 5.01 8.21 3.09
C SER A 44 6.01 8.16 1.95
N GLY A 45 5.88 9.04 0.97
CA GLY A 45 6.76 9.08 -0.19
C GLY A 45 6.04 9.46 -1.47
N THR A 46 6.77 9.35 -2.57
CA THR A 46 6.24 9.57 -3.92
C THR A 46 5.78 8.25 -4.50
N HIS A 47 4.50 8.19 -4.86
CA HIS A 47 3.86 7.06 -5.52
C HIS A 47 3.37 7.46 -6.91
N TYR A 48 3.20 6.48 -7.79
CA TYR A 48 2.72 6.69 -9.14
C TYR A 48 1.45 5.89 -9.41
N LEU A 49 0.40 6.60 -9.80
CA LEU A 49 -0.80 5.99 -10.35
C LEU A 49 -0.61 5.79 -11.85
N TYR A 50 -0.86 4.58 -12.32
CA TYR A 50 -0.87 4.24 -13.73
C TYR A 50 -2.27 3.80 -14.15
N VAL A 51 -2.74 4.29 -15.30
CA VAL A 51 -3.98 3.86 -15.92
C VAL A 51 -3.68 3.34 -17.31
N ARG A 52 -4.19 2.14 -17.60
CA ARG A 52 -4.13 1.55 -18.95
C ARG A 52 -5.51 1.19 -19.44
N ALA A 53 -5.66 1.25 -20.75
CA ALA A 53 -6.90 0.96 -21.45
C ALA A 53 -6.67 -0.10 -22.52
N LYS A 54 -7.72 -0.88 -22.77
CA LYS A 54 -7.78 -1.85 -23.86
C LYS A 54 -8.71 -1.33 -24.94
N GLY A 55 -8.18 -1.24 -26.16
CA GLY A 55 -8.98 -0.95 -27.35
C GLY A 55 -9.82 -2.15 -27.79
N ASP A 56 -10.73 -1.91 -28.73
CA ASP A 56 -11.49 -2.91 -29.48
C ASP A 56 -10.63 -3.96 -30.20
N ARG A 57 -9.41 -3.60 -30.60
CA ARG A 57 -8.39 -4.52 -31.15
C ARG A 57 -7.76 -5.45 -30.10
N GLY A 58 -8.14 -5.29 -28.84
CA GLY A 58 -7.67 -6.11 -27.73
C GLY A 58 -6.26 -5.79 -27.23
N VAL A 59 -5.66 -4.69 -27.72
CA VAL A 59 -4.33 -4.24 -27.31
C VAL A 59 -4.46 -3.31 -26.11
N TRP A 60 -3.65 -3.56 -25.08
CA TRP A 60 -3.52 -2.71 -23.90
C TRP A 60 -2.45 -1.64 -24.11
N SER A 61 -2.67 -0.44 -23.57
CA SER A 61 -1.70 0.65 -23.58
C SER A 61 -1.86 1.55 -22.36
N LEU A 62 -0.75 2.10 -21.86
CA LEU A 62 -0.77 3.13 -20.82
C LEU A 62 -1.32 4.42 -21.41
N ILE A 63 -2.37 4.97 -20.80
CA ILE A 63 -3.05 6.16 -21.28
C ILE A 63 -2.90 7.36 -20.33
N ALA A 64 -2.60 7.10 -19.05
CA ALA A 64 -2.34 8.15 -18.09
C ALA A 64 -1.38 7.68 -17.00
N ARG A 65 -0.65 8.65 -16.45
CA ARG A 65 0.16 8.52 -15.24
C ARG A 65 -0.07 9.77 -14.41
N ASP A 66 -0.24 9.60 -13.11
CA ASP A 66 -0.25 10.70 -12.16
C ASP A 66 0.74 10.46 -11.02
N THR A 67 1.20 11.54 -10.40
CA THR A 67 2.14 11.50 -9.26
C THR A 67 1.41 11.86 -7.98
N ILE A 68 1.49 10.97 -7.00
CA ILE A 68 0.84 11.12 -5.70
C ILE A 68 1.94 11.26 -4.65
N THR A 69 1.97 12.40 -3.97
CA THR A 69 2.90 12.63 -2.87
C THR A 69 2.17 12.44 -1.55
N ILE A 70 2.55 11.41 -0.80
CA ILE A 70 2.03 11.12 0.52
C ILE A 70 2.98 11.74 1.55
N THR A 71 2.56 12.85 2.16
CA THR A 71 3.36 13.60 3.15
C THR A 71 3.29 13.02 4.55
N SER A 72 2.22 12.28 4.86
CA SER A 72 2.04 11.54 6.10
C SER A 72 1.32 10.22 5.75
N GLY A 73 2.09 9.21 5.38
CA GLY A 73 1.54 7.89 5.05
C GLY A 73 1.24 7.08 6.30
N VAL A 74 0.71 5.87 6.14
CA VAL A 74 0.60 4.96 7.29
C VAL A 74 2.02 4.65 7.74
N PRO A 75 2.39 5.07 8.96
CA PRO A 75 3.72 4.85 9.45
C PRO A 75 3.86 3.36 9.78
N THR A 76 4.80 2.68 9.13
CA THR A 76 5.02 1.25 9.36
C THR A 76 5.93 1.10 10.58
N ALA A 77 5.39 0.59 11.69
CA ALA A 77 6.20 0.25 12.85
C ALA A 77 7.06 -0.97 12.52
N VAL A 78 8.38 -0.86 12.63
CA VAL A 78 9.28 -2.02 12.62
C VAL A 78 9.67 -2.37 14.05
N VAL A 79 9.58 -3.64 14.40
CA VAL A 79 10.07 -4.15 15.70
C VAL A 79 11.46 -4.72 15.49
N TYR A 80 12.40 -4.30 16.32
CA TYR A 80 13.75 -4.84 16.30
C TYR A 80 14.23 -5.11 17.72
N PRO A 81 15.00 -6.20 17.92
CA PRO A 81 15.58 -6.51 19.22
C PRO A 81 16.65 -5.47 19.57
N GLN A 82 16.66 -5.05 20.83
CA GLN A 82 17.74 -4.28 21.42
C GLN A 82 18.75 -5.24 22.04
N GLY A 83 20.01 -5.16 21.60
CA GLY A 83 21.10 -5.96 22.15
C GLY A 83 21.32 -7.31 21.47
N ASN A 84 21.80 -8.28 22.24
CA ASN A 84 22.18 -9.61 21.74
C ASN A 84 20.93 -10.46 21.45
N VAL A 85 20.79 -10.87 20.19
CA VAL A 85 19.72 -11.80 19.76
C VAL A 85 20.02 -13.27 20.08
N SER A 86 21.16 -13.54 20.69
CA SER A 86 21.50 -14.86 21.23
C SER A 86 21.02 -14.93 22.68
N VAL A 87 19.74 -15.22 22.85
CA VAL A 87 19.06 -15.31 24.14
C VAL A 87 19.02 -16.76 24.64
N CYS A 88 19.43 -16.98 25.89
CA CYS A 88 19.21 -18.22 26.62
C CYS A 88 17.82 -18.24 27.28
N PRO A 89 17.31 -19.38 27.77
CA PRO A 89 15.96 -19.46 28.34
C PRO A 89 15.69 -18.53 29.54
N THR A 90 16.74 -18.02 30.19
CA THR A 90 16.66 -17.09 31.33
C THR A 90 16.93 -15.64 30.97
N ASP A 91 17.28 -15.37 29.71
CA ASP A 91 17.59 -14.01 29.26
C ASP A 91 16.31 -13.28 28.88
N SER A 92 16.23 -12.01 29.24
CA SER A 92 15.19 -11.10 28.76
C SER A 92 15.71 -10.35 27.55
N LEU A 93 14.89 -10.24 26.50
CA LEU A 93 15.20 -9.50 25.28
C LEU A 93 14.27 -8.30 25.20
N MET A 94 14.84 -7.09 25.26
CA MET A 94 14.05 -5.88 25.06
C MET A 94 13.76 -5.70 23.56
N LEU A 95 12.49 -5.60 23.20
CA LEU A 95 12.04 -5.25 21.86
C LEU A 95 11.77 -3.75 21.79
N HIS A 96 12.14 -3.13 20.67
CA HIS A 96 11.87 -1.72 20.40
C HIS A 96 11.10 -1.60 19.08
N ALA A 97 9.93 -0.96 19.15
CA ALA A 97 9.17 -0.54 17.98
C ALA A 97 9.65 0.85 17.52
N SER A 98 9.86 1.03 16.22
CA SER A 98 10.23 2.34 15.67
C SER A 98 9.22 3.42 16.08
N PRO A 99 9.66 4.55 16.68
CA PRO A 99 8.78 5.60 17.16
C PRO A 99 8.11 6.33 15.99
N ILE A 100 6.81 6.52 16.11
CA ILE A 100 5.93 7.09 15.12
C ILE A 100 5.05 8.12 15.82
N ALA A 101 5.07 9.34 15.32
CA ALA A 101 4.21 10.39 15.86
C ALA A 101 2.72 10.13 15.53
N GLY A 102 1.85 10.27 16.53
CA GLY A 102 0.40 10.26 16.33
C GLY A 102 -0.26 8.88 16.23
N VAL A 103 0.46 7.79 16.55
CA VAL A 103 -0.13 6.45 16.68
C VAL A 103 -0.12 5.96 18.13
N ASN A 104 -1.02 5.03 18.42
CA ASN A 104 -0.98 4.25 19.66
C ASN A 104 -0.29 2.92 19.37
N TYR A 105 0.51 2.44 20.31
CA TYR A 105 1.13 1.12 20.24
C TYR A 105 0.31 0.10 21.02
N GLU A 106 0.31 -1.14 20.53
CA GLU A 106 -0.18 -2.31 21.25
C GLU A 106 0.73 -3.49 20.89
N TRP A 107 1.31 -4.13 21.90
CA TRP A 107 2.12 -5.33 21.70
C TRP A 107 1.23 -6.56 21.56
N LEU A 108 1.60 -7.48 20.67
CA LEU A 108 0.93 -8.76 20.49
C LEU A 108 1.87 -9.91 20.81
N LEU A 109 1.41 -10.88 21.61
CA LEU A 109 2.09 -12.16 21.82
C LEU A 109 1.29 -13.25 21.11
N ASN A 110 1.92 -13.94 20.15
CA ASN A 110 1.29 -14.99 19.35
C ASN A 110 -0.03 -14.54 18.68
N GLY A 111 -0.07 -13.28 18.23
CA GLY A 111 -1.24 -12.68 17.59
C GLY A 111 -2.37 -12.24 18.53
N SER A 112 -2.20 -12.39 19.86
CA SER A 112 -3.14 -11.86 20.86
C SER A 112 -2.61 -10.56 21.47
N PRO A 113 -3.46 -9.51 21.62
CA PRO A 113 -3.04 -8.26 22.24
C PRO A 113 -2.64 -8.48 23.70
N ILE A 114 -1.65 -7.72 24.16
CA ILE A 114 -1.21 -7.67 25.56
C ILE A 114 -1.73 -6.35 26.16
N PRO A 115 -2.84 -6.37 26.93
CA PRO A 115 -3.45 -5.15 27.43
C PRO A 115 -2.49 -4.32 28.29
N GLY A 116 -2.46 -3.01 28.04
CA GLY A 116 -1.64 -2.05 28.79
C GLY A 116 -0.18 -1.95 28.32
N GLN A 117 0.24 -2.76 27.33
CA GLN A 117 1.56 -2.62 26.71
C GLN A 117 1.47 -1.65 25.53
N THR A 118 1.57 -0.36 25.83
CA THR A 118 1.43 0.74 24.85
C THR A 118 2.69 1.58 24.66
N ASP A 119 3.79 1.19 25.31
CA ASP A 119 5.10 1.84 25.13
C ASP A 119 5.78 1.35 23.85
N THR A 120 6.76 2.12 23.38
CA THR A 120 7.62 1.72 22.25
C THR A 120 8.61 0.62 22.61
N PHE A 121 8.74 0.26 23.90
CA PHE A 121 9.58 -0.81 24.40
C PHE A 121 8.75 -1.91 25.07
N TYR A 122 9.19 -3.15 24.95
CA TYR A 122 8.63 -4.31 25.64
C TYR A 122 9.76 -5.25 26.08
N MET A 123 9.67 -5.86 27.27
CA MET A 123 10.66 -6.81 27.81
C MET A 123 10.08 -8.19 28.06
#